data_AF-A0A2V6FBQ3-F1
#
_entry.id   AF-A0A2V6FBQ3-F1
#
_cell.length_a   1.000
_cell.length_b   1.000
_cell.length_c   1.000
_cell.angle_alpha   90.00
_cell.angle_beta   90.00
_cell.angle_gamma   90.00
#
_symmetry.space_group_name_H-M   'P 1'
#
loop_
_entity.id
_entity.type
_entity.pdbx_description
1 polymer ?
#
loop_
_entity_poly.entity_id
_entity_poly.type
_entity_poly.pdbx_seq_one_letter_code
_entity_poly.pdbx_strand_id
1 'polypeptide(L)'
;MFQRLEWMTYDWRIRRAVSSASKVATNLAVVFIDDDSLKAINDNFQFSWPWPRQLHGRLIGELSAQGAKAIGFDILFRELHLPSPETAVTVGEQTFNSDDFFAWQLRKAGNVVLAAMEERLGSRWRVLLPADKFRTNSWRVGHITSDVDSDGVLRRAKAYYDDPVHGRIWHMGIVLAARALNVDLSKAVMLPDRILLQGEGGIHRTIPVDRSGYFYIDWCLAWNDRRILRDNFESILQKDIARDSGKTNIPPVWRNRIVVVGSLGSGNNISDIGSTPLSKQTYLVSKHWNVANSVITGQFVRRSAYLTELLLILLMGTISALLSWKLRAVLSSLSVILAMVLYAAVSVFLFIQYRYWLPIILPVGCASIMTHVCMVTYRVVGAAADKIGLLESRFTECCHRTVESGPDFARRRAAQGDDLFCGHSRVHPDDR
;
A
#
# COMPACT_ATOMS: atom_id res chain seq x y z
N MET A 1 7.94 -13.60 -8.32
CA MET A 1 7.25 -13.08 -9.52
C MET A 1 5.76 -12.83 -9.28
N PHE A 2 4.94 -13.83 -8.94
CA PHE A 2 3.48 -13.68 -8.76
C PHE A 2 3.07 -12.59 -7.74
N GLN A 3 3.76 -12.50 -6.60
CA GLN A 3 3.51 -11.46 -5.60
C GLN A 3 3.65 -10.04 -6.17
N ARG A 4 4.65 -9.81 -7.03
CA ARG A 4 4.88 -8.51 -7.66
C ARG A 4 3.74 -8.14 -8.60
N LEU A 5 3.26 -9.09 -9.40
CA LEU A 5 2.09 -8.88 -10.26
C LEU A 5 0.84 -8.59 -9.43
N GLU A 6 0.66 -9.29 -8.30
CA GLU A 6 -0.48 -9.06 -7.41
C GLU A 6 -0.41 -7.66 -6.81
N TRP A 7 0.76 -7.20 -6.38
CA TRP A 7 0.97 -5.82 -5.93
C TRP A 7 0.72 -4.78 -7.03
N MET A 8 1.08 -5.04 -8.29
CA MET A 8 0.72 -4.15 -9.39
C MET A 8 -0.79 -4.01 -9.55
N THR A 9 -1.55 -5.11 -9.42
CA THR A 9 -3.03 -5.05 -9.43
C THR A 9 -3.58 -4.33 -8.20
N TYR A 10 -2.96 -4.50 -7.03
CA TYR A 10 -3.33 -3.80 -5.80
C TYR A 10 -3.15 -2.29 -5.96
N ASP A 11 -2.00 -1.84 -6.45
CA ASP A 11 -1.71 -0.41 -6.64
C ASP A 11 -2.67 0.23 -7.64
N TRP A 12 -2.99 -0.49 -8.73
CA TRP A 12 -4.02 -0.06 -9.67
C TRP A 12 -5.41 0.04 -9.02
N ARG A 13 -5.80 -0.95 -8.21
CA ARG A 13 -7.08 -0.95 -7.49
C ARG A 13 -7.18 0.19 -6.49
N ILE A 14 -6.10 0.51 -5.76
CA ILE A 14 -6.02 1.68 -4.87
C ILE A 14 -6.28 2.98 -5.64
N ARG A 15 -5.58 3.19 -6.77
CA ARG A 15 -5.79 4.40 -7.60
C ARG A 15 -7.23 4.52 -8.09
N ARG A 16 -7.86 3.40 -8.45
CA ARG A 16 -9.27 3.37 -8.86
C ARG A 16 -10.22 3.65 -7.69
N ALA A 17 -9.92 3.09 -6.52
CA ALA A 17 -10.64 3.30 -5.28
C ALA A 17 -10.65 4.77 -4.84
N VAL A 18 -9.55 5.51 -5.02
CA VAL A 18 -9.49 6.96 -4.71
C VAL A 18 -10.44 7.78 -5.58
N SER A 19 -10.60 7.40 -6.85
CA SER A 19 -11.53 8.08 -7.77
C SER A 19 -13.01 7.80 -7.46
N SER A 20 -13.29 6.81 -6.63
CA SER A 20 -14.64 6.52 -6.12
C SER A 20 -14.80 7.12 -4.72
N ALA A 21 -16.03 7.47 -4.33
CA ALA A 21 -16.37 8.18 -3.08
C ALA A 21 -15.83 7.52 -1.79
N SER A 22 -14.55 7.78 -1.48
CA SER A 22 -13.88 7.26 -0.30
C SER A 22 -14.35 8.01 0.94
N LYS A 23 -14.61 7.29 2.04
CA LYS A 23 -14.95 7.93 3.31
C LYS A 23 -13.71 8.67 3.81
N VAL A 24 -13.86 9.98 4.01
CA VAL A 24 -12.77 10.84 4.47
C VAL A 24 -13.19 11.57 5.72
N ALA A 25 -12.31 11.56 6.72
CA ALA A 25 -12.44 12.33 7.95
C ALA A 25 -12.37 13.82 7.63
N THR A 26 -13.36 14.56 8.10
CA THR A 26 -13.52 15.99 7.79
C THR A 26 -12.63 16.90 8.63
N ASN A 27 -11.86 16.36 9.57
CA ASN A 27 -11.06 17.10 10.55
C ASN A 27 -9.55 16.89 10.40
N LEU A 28 -9.08 16.42 9.25
CA LEU A 28 -7.65 16.30 8.96
C LEU A 28 -7.08 17.64 8.50
N ALA A 29 -5.85 17.92 8.92
CA ALA A 29 -5.10 19.10 8.50
C ALA A 29 -3.59 18.84 8.50
N VAL A 30 -2.84 19.62 7.72
CA VAL A 30 -1.40 19.48 7.57
C VAL A 30 -0.74 20.86 7.53
N VAL A 31 0.41 20.98 8.20
CA VAL A 31 1.31 22.12 8.07
C VAL A 31 2.59 21.65 7.38
N PHE A 32 2.89 22.22 6.22
CA PHE A 32 4.06 21.85 5.45
C PHE A 32 5.27 22.72 5.78
N ILE A 33 6.44 22.07 5.74
CA ILE A 33 7.74 22.73 5.65
C ILE A 33 8.24 22.47 4.23
N ASP A 34 7.93 23.38 3.32
CA ASP A 34 8.34 23.33 1.91
C ASP A 34 9.54 24.26 1.63
N ASP A 35 10.03 24.26 0.39
CA ASP A 35 11.19 25.09 0.01
C ASP A 35 10.90 26.60 0.16
N ASP A 36 9.63 27.01 -0.03
CA ASP A 36 9.18 28.38 0.21
C ASP A 36 9.21 28.72 1.71
N SER A 37 8.80 27.80 2.57
CA SER A 37 8.92 27.91 4.04
C SER A 37 10.40 28.08 4.44
N LEU A 38 11.29 27.24 3.89
CA LEU A 38 12.74 27.31 4.17
C LEU A 38 13.31 28.66 3.78
N LYS A 39 12.98 29.14 2.57
CA LYS A 39 13.40 30.44 2.08
C LYS A 39 12.84 31.57 2.94
N ALA A 40 11.54 31.55 3.23
CA ALA A 40 10.89 32.59 4.04
C ALA A 40 11.46 32.68 5.45
N ILE A 41 11.80 31.54 6.07
CA ILE A 41 12.41 31.55 7.41
C ILE A 41 13.85 32.08 7.38
N ASN A 42 14.63 31.70 6.36
CA ASN A 42 15.96 32.25 6.18
C ASN A 42 15.93 33.77 5.94
N ASP A 43 15.05 34.25 5.05
CA ASP A 43 15.01 35.66 4.68
C ASP A 43 14.49 36.56 5.82
N ASN A 44 13.50 36.09 6.59
CA ASN A 44 12.85 36.90 7.63
C ASN A 44 13.49 36.75 9.02
N PHE A 45 14.10 35.59 9.32
CA PHE A 45 14.63 35.27 10.65
C PHE A 45 16.10 34.86 10.65
N GLN A 46 16.75 34.79 9.49
CA GLN A 46 18.17 34.41 9.34
C GLN A 46 18.51 33.02 9.92
N PHE A 47 17.54 32.11 9.93
CA PHE A 47 17.73 30.73 10.39
C PHE A 47 17.80 29.74 9.23
N SER A 48 18.90 28.98 9.19
CA SER A 48 19.06 27.81 8.33
C SER A 48 18.48 26.55 8.97
N TRP A 49 18.06 25.60 8.15
CA TRP A 49 17.69 24.27 8.65
C TRP A 49 18.91 23.50 9.17
N PRO A 50 18.83 22.74 10.28
CA PRO A 50 17.66 22.54 11.15
C PRO A 50 17.35 23.75 12.02
N TRP A 51 16.08 24.13 12.09
CA TRP A 51 15.65 25.33 12.79
C TRP A 51 15.78 25.26 14.33
N PRO A 52 15.95 26.41 15.00
CA PRO A 52 15.82 26.52 16.45
C PRO A 52 14.45 26.06 16.94
N ARG A 53 14.41 25.42 18.10
CA ARG A 53 13.19 24.79 18.66
C ARG A 53 12.12 25.81 19.03
N GLN A 54 12.51 27.08 19.23
CA GLN A 54 11.58 28.18 19.42
C GLN A 54 10.55 28.33 18.30
N LEU A 55 10.94 28.09 17.04
CA LEU A 55 10.02 28.22 15.90
C LEU A 55 8.94 27.14 15.95
N HIS A 56 9.31 25.91 16.29
CA HIS A 56 8.35 24.82 16.50
C HIS A 56 7.46 25.09 17.71
N GLY A 57 7.99 25.72 18.77
CA GLY A 57 7.22 26.15 19.94
C GLY A 57 6.15 27.19 19.60
N ARG A 58 6.50 28.21 18.80
CA ARG A 58 5.56 29.22 18.29
C ARG A 58 4.47 28.61 17.43
N LEU A 59 4.83 27.68 16.54
CA LEU A 59 3.88 26.91 15.76
C LEU A 59 2.86 26.19 16.66
N ILE A 60 3.33 25.47 17.67
CA ILE A 60 2.47 24.75 18.63
C ILE A 60 1.55 25.74 19.34
N GLY A 61 2.09 26.87 19.81
CA GLY A 61 1.34 27.93 20.48
C GLY A 61 0.15 28.40 19.64
N GLU A 62 0.38 28.77 18.38
CA GLU A 62 -0.67 29.28 17.50
C GLU A 62 -1.70 28.21 17.11
N LEU A 63 -1.25 27.00 16.76
CA LEU A 63 -2.17 25.88 16.44
C LEU A 63 -3.05 25.53 17.65
N SER A 64 -2.47 25.51 18.85
CA SER A 64 -3.20 25.25 20.09
C SER A 64 -4.16 26.40 20.43
N ALA A 65 -3.75 27.66 20.24
CA ALA A 65 -4.60 28.84 20.47
C ALA A 65 -5.84 28.85 19.55
N GLN A 66 -5.69 28.33 18.32
CA GLN A 66 -6.83 28.15 17.39
C GLN A 66 -7.65 26.88 17.68
N GLY A 67 -7.28 26.06 18.66
CA GLY A 67 -8.05 24.91 19.12
C GLY A 67 -7.79 23.60 18.36
N ALA A 68 -6.57 23.39 17.86
CA ALA A 68 -6.17 22.09 17.30
C ALA A 68 -6.44 20.95 18.30
N LYS A 69 -7.01 19.85 17.83
CA LYS A 69 -7.36 18.68 18.68
C LYS A 69 -6.11 17.87 19.03
N ALA A 70 -5.19 17.74 18.07
CA ALA A 70 -3.91 17.06 18.20
C ALA A 70 -2.91 17.63 17.18
N ILE A 71 -1.63 17.66 17.53
CA ILE A 71 -0.54 18.12 16.64
C ILE A 71 0.53 17.02 16.61
N GLY A 72 0.76 16.39 15.47
CA GLY A 72 1.79 15.36 15.29
C GLY A 72 2.97 15.90 14.50
N PHE A 73 4.19 15.79 15.03
CA PHE A 73 5.41 16.18 14.33
C PHE A 73 6.06 14.98 13.67
N ASP A 74 6.19 15.02 12.35
CA ASP A 74 7.03 14.13 11.55
C ASP A 74 8.47 14.68 11.47
N ILE A 75 9.05 14.96 12.64
CA ILE A 75 10.39 15.55 12.82
C ILE A 75 11.02 14.94 14.06
N LEU A 76 12.27 14.48 13.96
CA LEU A 76 12.99 13.86 15.08
C LEU A 76 13.70 14.90 15.95
N PHE A 77 13.19 15.11 17.17
CA PHE A 77 13.80 16.00 18.18
C PHE A 77 14.68 15.22 19.17
N ARG A 78 15.73 14.57 18.67
CA ARG A 78 16.57 13.64 19.45
C ARG A 78 17.52 14.32 20.44
N GLU A 79 18.02 15.49 20.07
CA GLU A 79 19.11 16.15 20.78
C GLU A 79 18.70 17.55 21.21
N LEU A 80 19.25 17.97 22.35
CA LEU A 80 19.15 19.34 22.82
C LEU A 80 20.23 20.18 22.16
N HIS A 81 19.89 21.41 21.84
CA HIS A 81 20.83 22.40 21.34
C HIS A 81 21.44 23.18 22.50
N LEU A 82 22.68 23.65 22.31
CA LEU A 82 23.31 24.57 23.24
C LEU A 82 22.49 25.88 23.29
N PRO A 83 22.21 26.42 24.48
CA PRO A 83 21.53 27.71 24.61
C PRO A 83 22.31 28.81 23.88
N SER A 84 21.61 29.57 23.02
CA SER A 84 22.15 30.76 22.37
C SER A 84 21.24 31.97 22.63
N PRO A 85 21.79 33.15 23.01
CA PRO A 85 21.03 34.37 23.20
C PRO A 85 20.20 34.79 21.97
N GLU A 86 20.70 34.51 20.76
CA GLU A 86 20.02 34.84 19.49
C GLU A 86 18.72 34.05 19.27
N THR A 87 18.57 32.94 20.00
CA THR A 87 17.41 32.04 19.91
C THR A 87 16.55 32.04 21.17
N ALA A 88 16.84 32.97 22.09
CA ALA A 88 16.09 33.14 23.32
C ALA A 88 14.73 33.79 23.03
N VAL A 89 13.70 33.34 23.76
CA VAL A 89 12.34 33.89 23.67
C VAL A 89 11.97 34.49 25.02
N THR A 90 11.54 35.75 25.01
CA THR A 90 10.98 36.40 26.20
C THR A 90 9.45 36.39 26.12
N VAL A 91 8.80 35.86 27.14
CA VAL A 91 7.34 35.89 27.30
C VAL A 91 7.03 36.51 28.67
N GLY A 92 6.46 37.72 28.66
CA GLY A 92 6.29 38.49 29.89
C GLY A 92 7.64 38.81 30.52
N GLU A 93 7.82 38.44 31.79
CA GLU A 93 9.06 38.66 32.56
C GLU A 93 10.05 37.49 32.45
N GLN A 94 9.69 36.40 31.77
CA GLN A 94 10.50 35.18 31.70
C GLN A 94 11.20 35.06 30.35
N THR A 95 12.51 34.85 30.38
CA THR A 95 13.32 34.54 29.20
C THR A 95 13.65 33.05 29.18
N PHE A 96 13.35 32.39 28.07
CA PHE A 96 13.61 30.99 27.82
C PHE A 96 14.69 30.85 26.75
N ASN A 97 15.58 29.85 26.86
CA ASN A 97 16.30 29.40 25.67
C ASN A 97 15.35 28.64 24.73
N SER A 98 15.81 28.40 23.49
CA SER A 98 15.03 27.80 22.41
C SER A 98 14.36 26.46 22.78
N ASP A 99 15.10 25.57 23.44
CA ASP A 99 14.63 24.24 23.82
C ASP A 99 13.69 24.28 25.03
N ASP A 100 13.95 25.15 26.00
CA ASP A 100 13.08 25.33 27.17
C ASP A 100 11.75 25.95 26.77
N PHE A 101 11.75 26.91 25.83
CA PHE A 101 10.52 27.46 25.26
C PHE A 101 9.70 26.39 24.54
N PHE A 102 10.35 25.53 23.76
CA PHE A 102 9.67 24.43 23.07
C PHE A 102 9.06 23.42 24.06
N ALA A 103 9.83 23.01 25.08
CA ALA A 103 9.32 22.15 26.14
C ALA A 103 8.14 22.78 26.90
N TRP A 104 8.20 24.09 27.18
CA TRP A 104 7.10 24.82 27.79
C TRP A 104 5.84 24.82 26.90
N GLN A 105 5.98 25.07 25.60
CA GLN A 105 4.86 25.03 24.65
C GLN A 105 4.25 23.62 24.50
N LEU A 106 5.08 22.57 24.47
CA LEU A 106 4.61 21.18 24.47
C LEU A 106 3.70 20.90 25.67
N ARG A 107 4.15 21.29 26.87
CA ARG A 107 3.40 21.08 28.12
C ARG A 107 2.13 21.92 28.17
N LYS A 108 2.22 23.18 27.76
CA LYS A 108 1.09 24.13 27.73
C LYS A 108 -0.01 23.67 26.77
N ALA A 109 0.35 23.19 25.59
CA ALA A 109 -0.62 22.72 24.59
C ALA A 109 -1.25 21.37 24.97
N GLY A 110 -0.47 20.45 25.58
CA GLY A 110 -0.98 19.20 26.14
C GLY A 110 -1.60 18.22 25.13
N ASN A 111 -1.40 18.44 23.83
CA ASN A 111 -2.00 17.69 22.72
C ASN A 111 -1.00 17.34 21.61
N VAL A 112 0.31 17.45 21.89
CA VAL A 112 1.38 17.26 20.90
C VAL A 112 1.93 15.83 20.93
N VAL A 113 2.01 15.20 19.76
CA VAL A 113 2.63 13.90 19.52
C VAL A 113 3.98 14.13 18.84
N LEU A 114 5.06 13.63 19.44
CA LEU A 114 6.40 13.71 18.86
C LEU A 114 6.78 12.40 18.15
N ALA A 115 7.54 12.51 17.07
CA ALA A 115 8.03 11.38 16.33
C ALA A 115 9.03 10.55 17.15
N ALA A 116 8.91 9.23 17.02
CA ALA A 116 9.96 8.28 17.28
C ALA A 116 10.23 7.45 16.02
N MET A 117 11.42 6.89 15.89
CA MET A 117 11.76 6.08 14.73
C MET A 117 12.45 4.80 15.16
N GLU A 118 12.11 3.70 14.52
CA GLU A 118 12.87 2.47 14.66
C GLU A 118 14.20 2.58 13.89
N GLU A 119 15.31 2.27 14.56
CA GLU A 119 16.64 2.24 13.97
C GLU A 119 17.20 0.81 14.09
N ARG A 120 17.69 0.27 12.95
CA ARG A 120 18.45 -0.99 12.93
C ARG A 120 19.90 -0.70 13.24
N LEU A 121 20.38 -1.18 14.39
CA LEU A 121 21.80 -1.17 14.73
C LEU A 121 22.34 -2.61 14.69
N GLY A 122 22.76 -3.04 13.51
CA GLY A 122 23.21 -4.42 13.27
C GLY A 122 22.07 -5.43 13.47
N SER A 123 22.23 -6.35 14.43
CA SER A 123 21.22 -7.36 14.79
C SER A 123 20.22 -6.88 15.85
N ARG A 124 20.41 -5.70 16.44
CA ARG A 124 19.54 -5.14 17.47
C ARG A 124 18.67 -4.01 16.91
N TRP A 125 17.44 -3.98 17.40
CA TRP A 125 16.49 -2.91 17.15
C TRP A 125 16.51 -1.95 18.33
N ARG A 126 16.48 -0.65 18.05
CA ARG A 126 16.29 0.40 19.06
C ARG A 126 15.29 1.41 18.56
N VAL A 127 14.46 1.93 19.46
CA VAL A 127 13.63 3.08 19.14
C VAL A 127 14.38 4.37 19.47
N LEU A 128 14.54 5.22 18.47
CA LEU A 128 15.01 6.59 18.60
C LEU A 128 13.86 7.44 19.14
N LEU A 129 14.01 7.88 20.38
CA LEU A 129 13.05 8.74 21.05
C LEU A 129 13.48 10.21 20.98
N PRO A 130 12.53 11.15 21.14
CA PRO A 130 12.85 12.53 21.43
C PRO A 130 13.67 12.64 22.73
N ALA A 131 14.47 13.69 22.84
CA ALA A 131 15.17 14.04 24.07
C ALA A 131 14.19 14.06 25.27
N ASP A 132 14.64 13.60 26.43
CA ASP A 132 13.82 13.43 27.63
C ASP A 132 13.04 14.71 28.00
N LYS A 133 13.68 15.88 27.83
CA LYS A 133 13.05 17.19 28.04
C LYS A 133 11.79 17.37 27.19
N PHE A 134 11.82 16.95 25.93
CA PHE A 134 10.65 17.05 25.04
C PHE A 134 9.66 15.91 25.27
N ARG A 135 10.16 14.67 25.44
CA ARG A 135 9.31 13.48 25.65
C ARG A 135 8.43 13.60 26.90
N THR A 136 8.97 14.13 27.99
CA THR A 136 8.24 14.29 29.27
C THR A 136 7.29 15.48 29.29
N ASN A 137 7.41 16.41 28.33
CA ASN A 137 6.53 17.56 28.19
C ASN A 137 5.52 17.41 27.03
N SER A 138 5.70 16.43 26.12
CA SER A 138 4.72 16.13 25.08
C SER A 138 3.58 15.26 25.61
N TRP A 139 2.47 15.20 24.87
CA TRP A 139 1.32 14.38 25.26
C TRP A 139 1.61 12.87 25.06
N ARG A 140 2.17 12.54 23.90
CA ARG A 140 2.52 11.16 23.49
C ARG A 140 3.70 11.16 22.53
N VAL A 141 4.24 9.97 22.31
CA VAL A 141 5.18 9.66 21.23
C VAL A 141 4.48 8.72 20.26
N GLY A 142 4.69 8.93 18.96
CA GLY A 142 4.20 8.06 17.90
C GLY A 142 5.32 7.72 16.92
N HIS A 143 5.41 6.46 16.49
CA HIS A 143 6.45 6.09 15.56
C HIS A 143 6.14 6.59 14.13
N ILE A 144 7.20 6.96 13.42
CA ILE A 144 7.19 7.45 12.04
C ILE A 144 7.96 6.55 11.08
N THR A 145 8.29 5.31 11.47
CA THR A 145 9.02 4.37 10.60
C THR A 145 8.31 4.13 9.26
N SER A 146 9.08 4.00 8.17
CA SER A 146 8.61 3.61 6.84
C SER A 146 9.16 2.23 6.48
N ASP A 147 8.34 1.19 6.59
CA ASP A 147 8.72 -0.16 6.17
C ASP A 147 8.22 -0.40 4.74
N VAL A 148 9.09 -0.16 3.77
CA VAL A 148 8.77 -0.39 2.34
C VAL A 148 8.75 -1.88 2.02
N ASP A 149 7.88 -2.27 1.08
CA ASP A 149 7.88 -3.64 0.55
C ASP A 149 9.16 -3.88 -0.29
N SER A 150 9.40 -5.14 -0.67
CA SER A 150 10.62 -5.54 -1.39
C SER A 150 10.82 -4.88 -2.77
N ASP A 151 9.81 -4.20 -3.30
CA ASP A 151 9.87 -3.41 -4.54
C ASP A 151 10.03 -1.89 -4.29
N GLY A 152 10.26 -1.48 -3.04
CA GLY A 152 10.49 -0.09 -2.63
C GLY A 152 9.21 0.74 -2.46
N VAL A 153 8.03 0.13 -2.55
CA VAL A 153 6.75 0.83 -2.41
C VAL A 153 6.21 0.69 -0.98
N LEU A 154 5.80 1.80 -0.38
CA LEU A 154 5.18 1.83 0.95
C LEU A 154 3.68 1.50 0.85
N ARG A 155 3.31 0.23 1.07
CA ARG A 155 1.89 -0.21 1.08
C ARG A 155 1.34 -0.44 2.48
N ARG A 156 2.21 -0.76 3.43
CA ARG A 156 1.86 -1.19 4.78
C ARG A 156 2.45 -0.27 5.83
N ALA A 157 1.82 -0.25 6.99
CA ALA A 157 2.36 0.35 8.20
C ALA A 157 2.31 -0.69 9.31
N LYS A 158 3.31 -0.67 10.20
CA LYS A 158 3.24 -1.40 11.46
C LYS A 158 2.34 -0.63 12.43
N ALA A 159 1.47 -1.31 13.15
CA ALA A 159 0.55 -0.66 14.09
C ALA A 159 1.27 -0.11 15.33
N TYR A 160 2.28 -0.84 15.80
CA TYR A 160 3.09 -0.46 16.94
C TYR A 160 4.44 -1.19 16.94
N TYR A 161 5.37 -0.68 17.74
CA TYR A 161 6.57 -1.38 18.19
C TYR A 161 6.51 -1.52 19.70
N ASP A 162 6.92 -2.68 20.21
CA ASP A 162 7.11 -2.90 21.64
C ASP A 162 8.60 -2.68 21.95
N ASP A 163 8.90 -1.59 22.64
CA ASP A 163 10.23 -1.31 23.17
C ASP A 163 10.34 -1.89 24.59
N PRO A 164 11.37 -2.69 24.90
CA PRO A 164 11.51 -3.31 26.23
C PRO A 164 11.61 -2.32 27.39
N VAL A 165 12.09 -1.09 27.14
CA VAL A 165 12.34 -0.06 28.16
C VAL A 165 11.19 0.95 28.21
N HIS A 166 10.70 1.37 27.05
CA HIS A 166 9.74 2.46 26.92
C HIS A 166 8.31 2.00 26.67
N GLY A 167 8.11 0.68 26.53
CA GLY A 167 6.81 0.07 26.28
C GLY A 167 6.36 0.23 24.83
N ARG A 168 5.04 0.16 24.64
CA ARG A 168 4.43 0.19 23.30
C ARG A 168 4.41 1.60 22.71
N ILE A 169 4.99 1.74 21.53
CA ILE A 169 4.97 2.96 20.74
C ILE A 169 4.10 2.70 19.52
N TRP A 170 2.99 3.43 19.43
CA TRP A 170 1.98 3.28 18.37
C TRP A 170 2.33 4.11 17.14
N HIS A 171 1.84 3.73 15.97
CA HIS A 171 2.00 4.52 14.75
C HIS A 171 1.40 5.92 14.96
N MET A 172 2.09 6.98 14.55
CA MET A 172 1.65 8.36 14.81
C MET A 172 0.22 8.63 14.34
N GLY A 173 -0.17 8.12 13.16
CA GLY A 173 -1.54 8.24 12.65
C GLY A 173 -2.60 7.58 13.55
N ILE A 174 -2.26 6.48 14.23
CA ILE A 174 -3.16 5.82 15.19
C ILE A 174 -3.28 6.67 16.46
N VAL A 175 -2.17 7.21 16.98
CA VAL A 175 -2.16 8.10 18.15
C VAL A 175 -3.02 9.34 17.92
N LEU A 176 -2.87 9.96 16.77
CA LEU A 176 -3.64 11.13 16.36
C LEU A 176 -5.14 10.82 16.23
N ALA A 177 -5.50 9.72 15.56
CA ALA A 177 -6.89 9.29 15.44
C ALA A 177 -7.51 8.91 16.78
N ALA A 178 -6.76 8.26 17.67
CA ALA A 178 -7.21 7.93 19.02
C ALA A 178 -7.56 9.20 19.81
N ARG A 179 -6.78 10.27 19.68
CA ARG A 179 -7.10 11.58 20.28
C ARG A 179 -8.40 12.17 19.74
N ALA A 180 -8.65 12.06 18.43
CA ALA A 180 -9.88 12.57 17.83
C ALA A 180 -11.12 11.76 18.20
N LEU A 181 -10.97 10.44 18.38
CA LEU A 181 -12.05 9.54 18.78
C LEU A 181 -12.20 9.40 20.30
N ASN A 182 -11.36 10.07 21.10
CA ASN A 182 -11.26 9.86 22.55
C ASN A 182 -11.11 8.37 22.92
N VAL A 183 -10.21 7.67 22.22
CA VAL A 183 -9.86 6.27 22.46
C VAL A 183 -8.63 6.18 23.36
N ASP A 184 -8.69 5.34 24.38
CA ASP A 184 -7.54 5.02 25.21
C ASP A 184 -6.77 3.82 24.64
N LEU A 185 -5.61 4.12 24.05
CA LEU A 185 -4.73 3.11 23.45
C LEU A 185 -4.13 2.13 24.47
N SER A 186 -4.12 2.46 25.77
CA SER A 186 -3.64 1.53 26.80
C SER A 186 -4.60 0.36 27.05
N LYS A 187 -5.88 0.54 26.73
CA LYS A 187 -6.95 -0.46 26.85
C LYS A 187 -7.18 -1.26 25.56
N ALA A 188 -6.32 -1.07 24.56
CA ALA A 188 -6.46 -1.74 23.29
C ALA A 188 -6.23 -3.26 23.43
N VAL A 189 -7.12 -4.05 22.87
CA VAL A 189 -7.04 -5.53 22.92
C VAL A 189 -6.32 -6.03 21.68
N MET A 190 -5.21 -6.73 21.88
CA MET A 190 -4.41 -7.32 20.81
C MET A 190 -4.88 -8.74 20.52
N LEU A 191 -5.29 -8.98 19.28
CA LEU A 191 -5.58 -10.32 18.77
C LEU A 191 -4.62 -10.63 17.60
N PRO A 192 -4.40 -11.91 17.26
CA PRO A 192 -3.42 -12.29 16.23
C PRO A 192 -3.68 -11.71 14.83
N ASP A 193 -4.93 -11.36 14.51
CA ASP A 193 -5.41 -10.90 13.21
C ASP A 193 -5.98 -9.47 13.25
N ARG A 194 -6.13 -8.88 14.43
CA ARG A 194 -6.78 -7.58 14.60
C ARG A 194 -6.46 -6.92 15.95
N ILE A 195 -6.53 -5.60 15.97
CA ILE A 195 -6.46 -4.79 17.19
C ILE A 195 -7.81 -4.15 17.42
N LEU A 196 -8.38 -4.33 18.61
CA LEU A 196 -9.64 -3.73 19.00
C LEU A 196 -9.38 -2.47 19.83
N LEU A 197 -9.92 -1.36 19.36
CA LEU A 197 -9.88 -0.06 20.01
C LEU A 197 -11.29 0.28 20.51
N GLN A 198 -11.40 0.58 21.80
CA GLN A 198 -12.64 0.99 22.44
C GLN A 198 -12.54 2.46 22.82
N GLY A 199 -13.42 3.28 22.26
CA GLY A 199 -13.55 4.70 22.57
C GLY A 199 -14.77 4.98 23.44
N GLU A 200 -14.87 6.21 23.93
CA GLU A 200 -16.07 6.69 24.60
C GLU A 200 -17.28 6.73 23.65
N GLY A 201 -18.50 6.61 24.20
CA GLY A 201 -19.73 6.71 23.42
C GLY A 201 -20.02 5.51 22.49
N GLY A 202 -19.47 4.32 22.79
CA GLY A 202 -19.71 3.11 22.00
C GLY A 202 -18.94 3.04 20.68
N ILE A 203 -17.95 3.93 20.47
CA ILE A 203 -17.10 3.90 19.29
C ILE A 203 -16.17 2.70 19.38
N HIS A 204 -16.35 1.74 18.49
CA HIS A 204 -15.42 0.62 18.31
C HIS A 204 -14.68 0.77 16.98
N ARG A 205 -13.37 0.55 17.01
CA ARG A 205 -12.53 0.46 15.81
C ARG A 205 -11.75 -0.85 15.83
N THR A 206 -11.64 -1.45 14.66
CA THR A 206 -10.89 -2.70 14.45
C THR A 206 -9.85 -2.45 13.40
N ILE A 207 -8.57 -2.53 13.78
CA ILE A 207 -7.45 -2.43 12.85
C ILE A 207 -7.07 -3.86 12.46
N PRO A 208 -7.29 -4.29 11.20
CA PRO A 208 -6.87 -5.61 10.75
C PRO A 208 -5.35 -5.63 10.69
N VAL A 209 -4.69 -6.59 11.34
CA VAL A 209 -3.22 -6.72 11.32
C VAL A 209 -2.82 -8.12 10.94
N ASP A 210 -1.65 -8.27 10.33
CA ASP A 210 -0.99 -9.56 10.19
C ASP A 210 -0.29 -9.96 11.50
N ARG A 211 0.26 -11.18 11.52
CA ARG A 211 0.99 -11.73 12.68
C ARG A 211 2.19 -10.90 13.12
N SER A 212 2.73 -10.07 12.23
CA SER A 212 3.86 -9.18 12.49
C SER A 212 3.41 -7.77 12.90
N GLY A 213 2.10 -7.54 13.04
CA GLY A 213 1.50 -6.26 13.42
C GLY A 213 1.37 -5.27 12.27
N TYR A 214 1.52 -5.68 11.01
CA TYR A 214 1.34 -4.81 9.85
C TYR A 214 -0.09 -4.80 9.37
N PHE A 215 -0.51 -3.64 8.87
CA PHE A 215 -1.76 -3.47 8.16
C PHE A 215 -1.53 -2.68 6.87
N TYR A 216 -2.43 -2.84 5.90
CA TYR A 216 -2.37 -2.10 4.65
C TYR A 216 -2.94 -0.69 4.85
N ILE A 217 -2.18 0.31 4.43
CA ILE A 217 -2.61 1.70 4.46
C ILE A 217 -3.65 1.88 3.35
N ASP A 218 -4.85 2.35 3.70
CA ASP A 218 -5.84 2.79 2.71
C ASP A 218 -5.43 4.16 2.17
N TRP A 219 -4.59 4.15 1.14
CA TRP A 219 -4.10 5.33 0.43
C TRP A 219 -5.24 5.99 -0.35
N CYS A 220 -6.03 6.82 0.35
CA CYS A 220 -7.21 7.50 -0.20
C CYS A 220 -7.04 9.02 -0.30
N LEU A 221 -6.01 9.57 0.35
CA LEU A 221 -5.72 10.99 0.43
C LEU A 221 -4.30 11.26 -0.08
N ALA A 222 -4.19 11.86 -1.25
CA ALA A 222 -2.92 12.37 -1.76
C ALA A 222 -2.43 13.57 -0.93
N TRP A 223 -1.14 13.90 -1.04
CA TRP A 223 -0.54 15.04 -0.34
C TRP A 223 -1.16 16.40 -0.70
N ASN A 224 -1.71 16.53 -1.91
CA ASN A 224 -2.35 17.72 -2.41
C ASN A 224 -3.88 17.65 -2.42
N ASP A 225 -4.47 16.71 -1.67
CA ASP A 225 -5.93 16.53 -1.64
C ASP A 225 -6.64 17.77 -1.06
N ARG A 226 -7.64 18.28 -1.79
CA ARG A 226 -8.39 19.50 -1.42
C ARG A 226 -9.24 19.33 -0.16
N ARG A 227 -9.51 18.08 0.25
CA ARG A 227 -10.32 17.78 1.46
C ARG A 227 -9.54 17.95 2.76
N ILE A 228 -8.21 18.06 2.67
CA ILE A 228 -7.32 18.30 3.81
C ILE A 228 -7.07 19.80 3.92
N LEU A 229 -7.26 20.37 5.11
CA LEU A 229 -6.83 21.73 5.40
C LEU A 229 -5.31 21.79 5.36
N ARG A 230 -4.73 22.67 4.56
CA ARG A 230 -3.28 22.78 4.36
C ARG A 230 -2.87 24.22 4.56
N ASP A 231 -1.73 24.41 5.19
CA ASP A 231 -1.07 25.70 5.37
C ASP A 231 0.44 25.46 5.47
N ASN A 232 1.21 26.53 5.34
CA ASN A 232 2.67 26.46 5.41
C ASN A 232 3.19 26.95 6.76
N PHE A 233 4.37 26.49 7.15
CA PHE A 233 4.92 26.73 8.48
C PHE A 233 5.10 28.22 8.78
N GLU A 234 5.62 28.99 7.85
CA GLU A 234 5.84 30.44 7.94
C GLU A 234 4.53 31.23 8.09
N SER A 235 3.46 30.79 7.41
CA SER A 235 2.12 31.40 7.52
C SER A 235 1.57 31.28 8.94
N ILE A 236 1.82 30.16 9.62
CA ILE A 236 1.44 29.99 11.03
C ILE A 236 2.29 30.86 11.95
N LEU A 237 3.60 30.97 11.69
CA LEU A 237 4.46 31.88 12.45
C LEU A 237 4.06 33.35 12.30
N GLN A 238 3.66 33.77 11.10
CA GLN A 238 3.12 35.12 10.89
C GLN A 238 1.85 35.36 11.70
N LYS A 239 0.99 34.35 11.86
CA LYS A 239 -0.22 34.43 12.70
C LYS A 239 0.13 34.53 14.19
N ASP A 240 1.13 33.77 14.64
CA ASP A 240 1.67 33.86 16.01
C ASP A 240 2.21 35.28 16.31
N ILE A 241 3.06 35.82 15.42
CA ILE A 241 3.59 37.19 15.54
C ILE A 241 2.48 38.25 15.49
N ALA A 242 1.48 38.05 14.63
CA ALA A 242 0.33 38.94 14.58
C ALA A 242 -0.47 38.90 15.89
N ARG A 243 -0.62 37.73 16.50
CA ARG A 243 -1.30 37.59 17.80
C ARG A 243 -0.51 38.26 18.93
N ASP A 244 0.81 38.09 18.94
CA ASP A 244 1.71 38.74 19.90
C ASP A 244 1.68 40.27 19.78
N SER A 245 1.49 40.81 18.57
CA SER A 245 1.29 42.25 18.35
C SER A 245 -0.12 42.77 18.62
N GLY A 246 -1.00 41.93 19.21
CA GLY A 246 -2.33 42.31 19.66
C GLY A 246 -3.46 42.08 18.64
N LYS A 247 -3.18 41.48 17.48
CA LYS A 247 -4.22 41.13 16.50
C LYS A 247 -4.96 39.86 16.92
N THR A 248 -6.17 40.00 17.45
CA THR A 248 -6.95 38.87 17.99
C THR A 248 -7.94 38.23 17.01
N ASN A 249 -8.31 38.92 15.92
CA ASN A 249 -9.31 38.46 14.94
C ASN A 249 -8.76 37.44 13.91
N ILE A 250 -7.91 36.51 14.34
CA ILE A 250 -7.40 35.42 13.50
C ILE A 250 -8.43 34.28 13.51
N PRO A 251 -9.03 33.91 12.37
CA PRO A 251 -10.04 32.86 12.32
C PRO A 251 -9.50 31.51 12.82
N PRO A 252 -10.20 30.80 13.72
CA PRO A 252 -9.72 29.55 14.31
C PRO A 252 -9.95 28.35 13.36
N VAL A 253 -9.29 28.36 12.21
CA VAL A 253 -9.45 27.33 11.16
C VAL A 253 -8.98 25.94 11.60
N TRP A 254 -8.05 25.88 12.58
CA TRP A 254 -7.52 24.64 13.14
C TRP A 254 -8.42 23.99 14.21
N ARG A 255 -9.55 24.61 14.56
CA ARG A 255 -10.41 24.11 15.63
C ARG A 255 -10.88 22.68 15.38
N ASN A 256 -10.69 21.82 16.37
CA ASN A 256 -11.03 20.39 16.35
C ASN A 256 -10.32 19.57 15.24
N ARG A 257 -9.22 20.08 14.69
CA ARG A 257 -8.46 19.42 13.63
C ARG A 257 -7.33 18.58 14.20
N ILE A 258 -7.04 17.46 13.55
CA ILE A 258 -5.80 16.71 13.73
C ILE A 258 -4.79 17.29 12.75
N VAL A 259 -3.70 17.84 13.25
CA VAL A 259 -2.65 18.48 12.45
C VAL A 259 -1.45 17.56 12.37
N VAL A 260 -0.95 17.30 11.17
CA VAL A 260 0.38 16.72 10.97
C VAL A 260 1.32 17.83 10.50
N VAL A 261 2.46 17.98 11.15
CA VAL A 261 3.53 18.91 10.76
C VAL A 261 4.65 18.08 10.18
N GLY A 262 5.02 18.33 8.94
CA GLY A 262 6.09 17.56 8.30
C GLY A 262 6.64 18.23 7.06
N SER A 263 7.74 17.68 6.58
CA SER A 263 8.52 18.27 5.53
C SER A 263 8.08 17.84 4.12
N LEU A 264 8.04 18.82 3.21
CA LEU A 264 7.98 18.63 1.76
C LEU A 264 9.25 19.14 1.04
N GLY A 265 10.23 19.66 1.78
CA GLY A 265 11.41 20.29 1.20
C GLY A 265 12.28 19.30 0.40
N SER A 266 12.94 19.80 -0.64
CA SER A 266 13.70 18.97 -1.60
C SER A 266 15.16 18.69 -1.18
N GLY A 267 15.63 19.28 -0.07
CA GLY A 267 17.00 19.16 0.40
C GLY A 267 17.39 17.78 0.96
N ASN A 268 18.70 17.48 0.94
CA ASN A 268 19.29 16.19 1.34
C ASN A 268 19.00 15.76 2.80
N ASN A 269 18.58 16.69 3.68
CA ASN A 269 18.33 16.44 5.10
C ASN A 269 16.86 16.70 5.53
N ILE A 270 15.97 16.89 4.55
CA ILE A 270 14.60 17.39 4.74
C ILE A 270 13.59 16.62 3.87
N SER A 271 14.01 16.01 2.76
CA SER A 271 13.12 15.27 1.87
C SER A 271 12.78 13.86 2.39
N ASP A 272 11.49 13.62 2.62
CA ASP A 272 10.94 12.28 2.87
C ASP A 272 10.09 11.84 1.67
N ILE A 273 10.75 11.70 0.51
CA ILE A 273 10.10 11.33 -0.76
C ILE A 273 10.25 9.82 -0.98
N GLY A 274 9.13 9.15 -1.31
CA GLY A 274 9.15 7.73 -1.65
C GLY A 274 8.01 7.31 -2.56
N SER A 275 7.99 6.03 -2.91
CA SER A 275 6.96 5.41 -3.73
C SER A 275 5.80 4.90 -2.89
N THR A 276 4.58 5.18 -3.33
CA THR A 276 3.33 4.65 -2.77
C THR A 276 2.45 4.08 -3.89
N PRO A 277 1.38 3.35 -3.56
CA PRO A 277 0.39 2.91 -4.54
C PRO A 277 -0.20 4.05 -5.41
N LEU A 278 -0.24 5.27 -4.90
CA LEU A 278 -0.78 6.43 -5.62
C LEU A 278 0.21 7.00 -6.64
N SER A 279 1.47 7.16 -6.25
CA SER A 279 2.51 7.79 -7.08
C SER A 279 3.89 7.22 -6.74
N LYS A 280 4.76 7.14 -7.75
CA LYS A 280 6.18 6.75 -7.58
C LYS A 280 6.99 7.76 -6.77
N GLN A 281 6.58 9.02 -6.79
CA GLN A 281 7.19 10.09 -6.01
C GLN A 281 6.08 10.81 -5.25
N THR A 282 6.11 10.68 -3.93
CA THR A 282 5.22 11.38 -3.01
C THR A 282 5.89 11.55 -1.65
N TYR A 283 5.40 12.48 -0.87
CA TYR A 283 5.89 12.75 0.47
C TYR A 283 5.34 11.73 1.46
N LEU A 284 6.21 10.95 2.10
CA LEU A 284 5.81 9.82 2.94
C LEU A 284 5.19 10.24 4.28
N VAL A 285 5.35 11.50 4.70
CA VAL A 285 4.53 12.14 5.76
C VAL A 285 3.03 11.88 5.57
N SER A 286 2.60 11.71 4.31
CA SER A 286 1.22 11.41 3.95
C SER A 286 0.64 10.12 4.48
N LYS A 287 1.48 9.16 4.86
CA LYS A 287 1.04 7.94 5.54
C LYS A 287 0.32 8.25 6.85
N HIS A 288 0.71 9.30 7.57
CA HIS A 288 0.19 9.59 8.90
C HIS A 288 -1.29 9.96 8.88
N TRP A 289 -1.71 10.85 7.98
CA TRP A 289 -3.12 11.19 7.85
C TRP A 289 -3.94 10.12 7.12
N ASN A 290 -3.35 9.33 6.22
CA ASN A 290 -4.06 8.17 5.63
C ASN A 290 -4.34 7.08 6.67
N VAL A 291 -3.38 6.80 7.56
CA VAL A 291 -3.60 5.90 8.70
C VAL A 291 -4.63 6.51 9.66
N ALA A 292 -4.51 7.80 10.00
CA ALA A 292 -5.49 8.46 10.86
C ALA A 292 -6.90 8.41 10.26
N ASN A 293 -7.03 8.65 8.95
CA ASN A 293 -8.30 8.56 8.21
C ASN A 293 -8.91 7.16 8.34
N SER A 294 -8.10 6.11 8.14
CA SER A 294 -8.54 4.72 8.23
C SER A 294 -9.09 4.40 9.63
N VAL A 295 -8.40 4.84 10.68
CA VAL A 295 -8.84 4.65 12.08
C VAL A 295 -10.10 5.45 12.38
N ILE A 296 -10.20 6.71 11.95
CA ILE A 296 -11.37 7.57 12.21
C ILE A 296 -12.61 7.01 11.50
N THR A 297 -12.49 6.65 10.22
CA THR A 297 -13.61 6.18 9.41
C THR A 297 -13.93 4.69 9.61
N GLY A 298 -12.99 3.92 10.18
CA GLY A 298 -13.09 2.46 10.30
C GLY A 298 -12.92 1.71 8.96
N GLN A 299 -12.49 2.41 7.90
CA GLN A 299 -12.23 1.83 6.59
C GLN A 299 -10.76 1.39 6.53
N PHE A 300 -10.54 0.09 6.39
CA PHE A 300 -9.21 -0.50 6.25
C PHE A 300 -9.21 -1.47 5.07
N VAL A 301 -8.05 -1.61 4.43
CA VAL A 301 -7.81 -2.71 3.49
C VAL A 301 -7.75 -4.01 4.27
N ARG A 302 -8.64 -4.95 3.93
CA ARG A 302 -8.74 -6.26 4.55
C ARG A 302 -8.31 -7.31 3.54
N ARG A 303 -7.28 -8.07 3.86
CA ARG A 303 -6.85 -9.22 3.05
C ARG A 303 -7.77 -10.41 3.31
N SER A 304 -8.07 -11.19 2.28
CA SER A 304 -8.72 -12.48 2.43
C SER A 304 -7.91 -13.43 3.31
N ALA A 305 -8.59 -14.27 4.09
CA ALA A 305 -7.93 -15.34 4.84
C ALA A 305 -7.31 -16.36 3.88
N TYR A 306 -6.23 -17.02 4.31
CA TYR A 306 -5.55 -18.05 3.50
C TYR A 306 -6.48 -19.17 3.03
N LEU A 307 -7.46 -19.56 3.86
CA LEU A 307 -8.46 -20.56 3.47
C LEU A 307 -9.33 -20.05 2.31
N THR A 308 -9.75 -18.78 2.33
CA THR A 308 -10.49 -18.18 1.23
C THR A 308 -9.65 -18.14 -0.04
N GLU A 309 -8.36 -17.78 0.05
CA GLU A 309 -7.45 -17.79 -1.10
C GLU A 309 -7.34 -19.20 -1.71
N LEU A 310 -7.15 -20.23 -0.87
CA LEU A 310 -7.08 -21.63 -1.30
C LEU A 310 -8.39 -22.10 -1.96
N LEU A 311 -9.53 -21.81 -1.34
CA LEU A 311 -10.84 -22.16 -1.89
C LEU A 311 -11.10 -21.49 -3.24
N LEU A 312 -10.68 -20.22 -3.41
CA LEU A 312 -10.80 -19.51 -4.69
C LEU A 312 -9.91 -20.12 -5.78
N ILE A 313 -8.68 -20.53 -5.43
CA ILE A 313 -7.78 -21.24 -6.36
C ILE A 313 -8.42 -22.56 -6.81
N LEU A 314 -8.92 -23.37 -5.86
CA LEU A 314 -9.57 -24.66 -6.16
C LEU A 314 -10.85 -24.46 -6.98
N LEU A 315 -11.67 -23.47 -6.62
CA LEU A 315 -12.90 -23.14 -7.33
C LEU A 315 -12.61 -22.73 -8.78
N MET A 316 -11.71 -21.78 -8.99
CA MET A 316 -11.36 -21.28 -10.32
C MET A 316 -10.68 -22.35 -11.18
N GLY A 317 -9.82 -23.18 -10.58
CA GLY A 317 -9.22 -24.34 -11.25
C GLY A 317 -10.27 -25.37 -11.67
N THR A 318 -11.22 -25.69 -10.78
CA THR A 318 -12.30 -26.64 -11.06
C THR A 318 -13.24 -26.13 -12.16
N ILE A 319 -13.64 -24.86 -12.11
CA ILE A 319 -14.43 -24.22 -13.18
C ILE A 319 -13.67 -24.31 -14.51
N SER A 320 -12.38 -23.96 -14.51
CA SER A 320 -11.54 -24.04 -15.72
C SER A 320 -11.47 -25.47 -16.27
N ALA A 321 -11.26 -26.48 -15.42
CA ALA A 321 -11.22 -27.88 -15.82
C ALA A 321 -12.56 -28.36 -16.41
N LEU A 322 -13.68 -28.07 -15.75
CA LEU A 322 -15.01 -28.49 -16.18
C LEU A 322 -15.42 -27.87 -17.52
N LEU A 323 -15.16 -26.57 -17.70
CA LEU A 323 -15.41 -25.88 -18.97
C LEU A 323 -14.53 -26.43 -20.09
N SER A 324 -13.26 -26.70 -19.79
CA SER A 324 -12.29 -27.30 -20.72
C SER A 324 -12.61 -28.74 -21.09
N TRP A 325 -13.23 -29.50 -20.19
CA TRP A 325 -13.64 -30.88 -20.43
C TRP A 325 -14.90 -30.97 -21.27
N LYS A 326 -15.95 -30.22 -20.90
CA LYS A 326 -17.30 -30.39 -21.48
C LYS A 326 -17.52 -29.69 -22.81
N LEU A 327 -16.85 -28.56 -23.06
CA LEU A 327 -17.14 -27.72 -24.22
C LEU A 327 -16.21 -28.06 -25.41
N ARG A 328 -16.61 -27.62 -26.61
CA ARG A 328 -15.73 -27.62 -27.79
C ARG A 328 -14.56 -26.67 -27.55
N ALA A 329 -13.40 -26.93 -28.17
CA ALA A 329 -12.14 -26.22 -27.89
C ALA A 329 -12.30 -24.68 -27.85
N VAL A 330 -12.82 -24.07 -28.93
CA VAL A 330 -13.01 -22.61 -29.00
C VAL A 330 -13.97 -22.08 -27.94
N LEU A 331 -15.12 -22.72 -27.77
CA LEU A 331 -16.12 -22.33 -26.76
C LEU A 331 -15.58 -22.48 -25.33
N SER A 332 -14.73 -23.49 -25.09
CA SER A 332 -14.09 -23.69 -23.79
C SER A 332 -13.15 -22.54 -23.45
N SER A 333 -12.30 -22.11 -24.39
CA SER A 333 -11.37 -20.99 -24.17
C SER A 333 -12.11 -19.68 -23.93
N LEU A 334 -13.14 -19.38 -24.74
CA LEU A 334 -13.96 -18.19 -24.53
C LEU A 334 -14.67 -18.19 -23.17
N SER A 335 -15.19 -19.35 -22.74
CA SER A 335 -15.88 -19.48 -21.45
C SER A 335 -14.92 -19.33 -20.26
N VAL A 336 -13.70 -19.88 -20.35
CA VAL A 336 -12.67 -19.71 -19.31
C VAL A 336 -12.23 -18.25 -19.23
N ILE A 337 -12.01 -17.58 -20.37
CA ILE A 337 -11.69 -16.15 -20.40
C ILE A 337 -12.80 -15.33 -19.75
N LEU A 338 -14.07 -15.59 -20.10
CA LEU A 338 -15.21 -14.92 -19.49
C LEU A 338 -15.25 -15.12 -17.97
N ALA A 339 -15.04 -16.36 -17.49
CA ALA A 339 -15.00 -16.65 -16.06
C ALA A 339 -13.87 -15.91 -15.33
N MET A 340 -12.68 -15.83 -15.93
CA MET A 340 -11.55 -15.06 -15.40
C MET A 340 -11.86 -13.56 -15.33
N VAL A 341 -12.46 -12.98 -16.38
CA VAL A 341 -12.85 -11.57 -16.42
C VAL A 341 -13.92 -11.27 -15.37
N LEU A 342 -14.94 -12.13 -15.22
CA LEU A 342 -15.99 -11.97 -14.22
C LEU A 342 -15.40 -12.04 -12.80
N TYR A 343 -14.52 -13.00 -12.51
CA TYR A 343 -13.85 -13.09 -11.21
C TYR A 343 -13.00 -11.85 -10.92
N ALA A 344 -12.23 -11.38 -11.90
CA ALA A 344 -11.43 -10.16 -11.75
C ALA A 344 -12.33 -8.94 -11.53
N ALA A 345 -13.44 -8.81 -12.26
CA ALA A 345 -14.39 -7.72 -12.10
C ALA A 345 -15.01 -7.70 -10.70
N VAL A 346 -15.45 -8.86 -10.18
CA VAL A 346 -15.96 -8.99 -8.80
C VAL A 346 -14.88 -8.63 -7.78
N SER A 347 -13.64 -9.12 -7.97
CA SER A 347 -12.52 -8.83 -7.07
C SER A 347 -12.19 -7.34 -7.02
N VAL A 348 -12.27 -6.66 -8.16
CA VAL A 348 -12.06 -5.21 -8.27
C VAL A 348 -13.22 -4.44 -7.64
N PHE A 349 -14.46 -4.86 -7.91
CA PHE A 349 -15.66 -4.27 -7.30
C PHE A 349 -15.62 -4.34 -5.77
N LEU A 350 -15.32 -5.52 -5.21
CA LEU A 350 -15.21 -5.71 -3.76
C LEU A 350 -14.11 -4.85 -3.13
N PHE A 351 -13.00 -4.65 -3.84
CA PHE A 351 -11.94 -3.78 -3.36
C PHE A 351 -12.34 -2.29 -3.38
N ILE A 352 -12.92 -1.83 -4.48
CA ILE A 352 -13.30 -0.42 -4.65
C ILE A 352 -14.40 -0.03 -3.65
N GLN A 353 -15.39 -0.90 -3.44
CA GLN A 353 -16.53 -0.62 -2.55
C GLN A 353 -16.24 -0.91 -1.09
N TYR A 354 -15.56 -2.02 -0.78
CA TYR A 354 -15.42 -2.53 0.60
C TYR A 354 -13.99 -2.64 1.09
N ARG A 355 -12.98 -2.29 0.28
CA ARG A 355 -11.55 -2.49 0.57
C ARG A 355 -11.20 -3.94 0.91
N TYR A 356 -12.00 -4.88 0.39
CA TYR A 356 -11.74 -6.31 0.55
C TYR A 356 -10.84 -6.80 -0.59
N TRP A 357 -9.64 -7.23 -0.24
CA TRP A 357 -8.60 -7.62 -1.19
C TRP A 357 -8.62 -9.13 -1.41
N LEU A 358 -9.22 -9.52 -2.55
CA LEU A 358 -9.10 -10.85 -3.13
C LEU A 358 -7.89 -10.93 -4.07
N PRO A 359 -7.10 -12.03 -4.02
CA PRO A 359 -5.99 -12.23 -4.94
C PRO A 359 -6.50 -12.47 -6.37
N ILE A 360 -5.91 -11.79 -7.34
CA ILE A 360 -6.26 -11.98 -8.76
C ILE A 360 -5.28 -12.95 -9.41
N ILE A 361 -3.99 -12.80 -9.13
CA ILE A 361 -2.93 -13.48 -9.90
C ILE A 361 -2.92 -14.99 -9.66
N LEU A 362 -3.10 -15.46 -8.43
CA LEU A 362 -3.08 -16.90 -8.16
C LEU A 362 -4.32 -17.63 -8.73
N PRO A 363 -5.57 -17.19 -8.47
CA PRO A 363 -6.75 -17.89 -9.01
C PRO A 363 -6.87 -17.80 -10.53
N VAL A 364 -6.56 -16.64 -11.12
CA VAL A 364 -6.62 -16.43 -12.58
C VAL A 364 -5.39 -17.02 -13.27
N GLY A 365 -4.20 -16.55 -12.89
CA GLY A 365 -2.95 -16.88 -13.58
C GLY A 365 -2.49 -18.32 -13.35
N CYS A 366 -2.49 -18.79 -12.11
CA CYS A 366 -2.03 -20.16 -11.82
C CYS A 366 -3.17 -21.17 -11.97
N ALA A 367 -4.30 -20.99 -11.29
CA ALA A 367 -5.36 -22.00 -11.32
C ALA A 367 -6.08 -22.07 -12.66
N SER A 368 -6.58 -20.94 -13.18
CA SER A 368 -7.45 -20.97 -14.37
C SER A 368 -6.66 -21.22 -15.66
N ILE A 369 -5.62 -20.40 -15.92
CA ILE A 369 -4.85 -20.45 -17.18
C ILE A 369 -4.07 -21.77 -17.27
N MET A 370 -3.30 -22.15 -16.25
CA MET A 370 -2.49 -23.37 -16.30
C MET A 370 -3.36 -24.61 -16.52
N THR A 371 -4.46 -24.73 -15.77
CA THR A 371 -5.40 -25.85 -15.91
C THR A 371 -5.99 -25.89 -17.32
N HIS A 372 -6.40 -24.75 -17.88
CA HIS A 372 -6.95 -24.70 -19.23
C HIS A 372 -5.92 -25.14 -20.28
N VAL A 373 -4.68 -24.63 -20.19
CA VAL A 373 -3.60 -24.98 -21.11
C VAL A 373 -3.31 -26.48 -21.03
N CYS A 374 -3.11 -27.04 -19.83
CA CYS A 374 -2.86 -28.47 -19.66
C CYS A 374 -4.00 -29.33 -20.24
N MET A 375 -5.25 -28.95 -19.99
CA MET A 375 -6.43 -29.66 -20.49
C MET A 375 -6.56 -29.61 -22.01
N VAL A 376 -6.35 -28.44 -22.62
CA VAL A 376 -6.41 -28.31 -24.08
C VAL A 376 -5.27 -29.09 -24.73
N THR A 377 -4.05 -28.99 -24.20
CA THR A 377 -2.90 -29.78 -24.69
C THR A 377 -3.18 -31.28 -24.59
N TYR A 378 -3.69 -31.75 -23.45
CA TYR A 378 -4.07 -33.15 -23.27
C TYR A 378 -5.08 -33.62 -24.33
N ARG A 379 -6.13 -32.82 -24.59
CA ARG A 379 -7.14 -33.13 -25.61
C ARG A 379 -6.58 -33.14 -27.03
N VAL A 380 -5.70 -32.19 -27.35
CA VAL A 380 -5.09 -32.09 -28.68
C VAL A 380 -4.13 -33.26 -28.94
N VAL A 381 -3.28 -33.58 -27.96
CA VAL A 381 -2.35 -34.70 -28.05
C VAL A 381 -3.10 -36.03 -28.13
N GLY A 382 -4.13 -36.22 -27.29
CA GLY A 382 -4.98 -37.42 -27.36
C GLY A 382 -5.65 -37.58 -28.72
N ALA A 383 -6.25 -36.52 -29.26
CA ALA A 383 -6.86 -36.55 -30.58
C ALA A 383 -5.86 -36.80 -31.72
N ALA A 384 -4.60 -36.35 -31.57
CA ALA A 384 -3.54 -36.64 -32.53
C ALA A 384 -3.10 -38.11 -32.46
N ALA A 385 -2.96 -38.67 -31.25
CA ALA A 385 -2.61 -40.08 -31.05
C ALA A 385 -3.69 -41.02 -31.61
N ASP A 386 -4.97 -40.73 -31.35
CA ASP A 386 -6.09 -41.52 -31.89
C ASP A 386 -6.09 -41.53 -33.43
N LYS A 387 -5.79 -40.37 -34.06
CA LYS A 387 -5.68 -40.27 -35.52
C LYS A 387 -4.51 -41.09 -36.08
N ILE A 388 -3.35 -41.07 -35.42
CA ILE A 388 -2.18 -41.85 -35.83
C ILE A 388 -2.51 -43.35 -35.76
N GLY A 389 -3.10 -43.82 -34.65
CA GLY A 389 -3.49 -45.22 -34.49
C GLY A 389 -4.52 -45.68 -35.54
N LEU A 390 -5.49 -44.83 -35.91
CA LEU A 390 -6.45 -45.10 -36.98
C LEU A 390 -5.79 -45.17 -38.37
N LEU A 391 -4.75 -44.37 -38.63
CA LEU A 391 -4.00 -44.44 -39.88
C LEU A 391 -3.19 -45.74 -39.93
N GLU A 392 -2.49 -46.09 -38.85
CA GLU A 392 -1.75 -47.35 -38.75
C GLU A 392 -2.67 -48.56 -38.97
N SER A 393 -3.83 -48.62 -38.31
CA SER A 393 -4.78 -49.72 -38.49
C SER A 393 -5.27 -49.84 -39.94
N ARG A 394 -5.56 -48.71 -40.60
CA ARG A 394 -5.97 -48.69 -42.01
C ARG A 394 -4.83 -49.09 -42.95
N PHE A 395 -3.59 -48.70 -42.65
CA PHE A 395 -2.41 -49.14 -43.41
C PHE A 395 -2.21 -50.66 -43.28
N THR A 396 -2.31 -51.22 -42.07
CA THR A 396 -2.21 -52.66 -41.84
C THR A 396 -3.30 -53.44 -42.57
N GLU A 397 -4.55 -52.96 -42.54
CA GLU A 397 -5.66 -53.60 -43.25
C GLU A 397 -5.48 -53.55 -44.79
N CYS A 398 -4.96 -52.45 -45.32
CA CYS A 398 -4.64 -52.31 -46.75
C CYS A 398 -3.50 -53.24 -47.17
N CYS A 399 -2.42 -53.32 -46.38
CA CYS A 399 -1.34 -54.27 -46.62
C CYS A 399 -1.83 -55.72 -46.61
N HIS A 400 -2.70 -56.09 -45.66
CA HIS A 400 -3.29 -57.44 -45.61
C HIS A 400 -4.10 -57.77 -46.87
N ARG A 401 -4.98 -56.86 -47.34
CA ARG A 401 -5.73 -57.07 -48.60
C ARG A 401 -4.83 -57.16 -49.82
N THR A 402 -3.73 -56.41 -49.84
CA THR A 402 -2.79 -56.44 -50.97
C THR A 402 -2.05 -57.79 -51.03
N VAL A 403 -1.70 -58.35 -49.88
CA VAL A 403 -1.05 -59.68 -49.77
C VAL A 403 -2.03 -60.82 -50.11
N GLU A 404 -3.30 -60.75 -49.69
CA GLU A 404 -4.32 -61.74 -50.08
C GLU A 404 -4.66 -61.73 -51.57
N SER A 405 -4.34 -60.65 -52.29
CA SER A 405 -4.58 -60.53 -53.73
C SER A 405 -3.46 -61.10 -54.64
N GLY A 406 -2.35 -61.61 -54.09
CA GLY A 406 -1.36 -62.39 -54.84
C GLY A 406 -1.61 -63.89 -54.64
N PRO A 407 -1.79 -64.72 -55.69
CA PRO A 407 -1.12 -64.73 -57.00
C PRO A 407 -2.03 -64.47 -58.23
N ASP A 408 -3.30 -64.12 -58.02
CA ASP A 408 -4.26 -63.94 -59.13
C ASP A 408 -4.20 -62.57 -59.80
N PHE A 409 -3.64 -61.55 -59.15
CA PHE A 409 -3.50 -60.22 -59.73
C PHE A 409 -2.44 -60.14 -60.84
N ALA A 410 -1.38 -60.95 -60.75
CA ALA A 410 -0.33 -61.03 -61.78
C ALA A 410 -0.82 -61.71 -63.07
N ARG A 411 -1.82 -62.61 -63.00
CA ARG A 411 -2.36 -63.29 -64.19
C ARG A 411 -3.37 -62.44 -64.98
N ARG A 412 -4.10 -61.53 -64.33
CA ARG A 412 -5.11 -60.70 -65.03
C ARG A 412 -4.53 -59.52 -65.81
N ARG A 413 -3.36 -58.99 -65.41
CA ARG A 413 -2.70 -57.88 -66.13
C ARG A 413 -1.95 -58.28 -67.40
N ALA A 414 -1.63 -59.57 -67.58
CA ALA A 414 -1.03 -60.05 -68.84
C ALA A 414 -2.06 -60.23 -69.98
N ALA A 415 -3.36 -60.12 -69.69
CA ALA A 415 -4.44 -60.36 -70.66
C ALA A 415 -5.12 -59.09 -71.19
N GLN A 416 -4.85 -57.91 -70.61
CA GLN A 416 -5.33 -56.63 -71.09
C GLN A 416 -4.14 -55.71 -71.29
N GLY A 417 -3.69 -55.61 -72.54
CA GLY A 417 -2.67 -54.65 -72.96
C GLY A 417 -3.23 -53.24 -72.86
N ASP A 418 -3.03 -52.61 -71.70
CA ASP A 418 -3.23 -51.18 -71.50
C ASP A 418 -1.96 -50.59 -70.88
N ASP A 419 -1.21 -49.88 -71.72
CA ASP A 419 -0.16 -48.97 -71.31
C ASP A 419 -0.79 -47.78 -70.57
N LEU A 420 -0.57 -47.69 -69.25
CA LEU A 420 -0.69 -46.42 -68.53
C LEU A 420 0.34 -46.35 -67.41
N PHE A 421 1.37 -45.57 -67.73
CA PHE A 421 2.41 -44.98 -66.89
C PHE A 421 2.08 -44.86 -65.40
N CYS A 422 2.78 -45.63 -64.57
CA CYS A 422 3.05 -45.27 -63.19
C CYS A 422 4.09 -44.14 -63.15
N GLY A 423 3.68 -42.95 -62.70
CA GLY A 423 4.57 -41.87 -62.31
C GLY A 423 5.42 -42.28 -61.09
N HIS A 424 6.57 -42.88 -61.37
CA HIS A 424 7.66 -43.05 -60.42
C HIS A 424 8.46 -41.74 -60.36
N SER A 425 8.21 -40.92 -59.34
CA SER A 425 9.16 -39.88 -58.95
C SER A 425 10.35 -40.57 -58.27
N ARG A 426 11.42 -40.78 -59.05
CA ARG A 426 12.73 -41.23 -58.58
C ARG A 426 13.24 -40.30 -57.49
N VAL A 427 13.63 -40.88 -56.35
CA VAL A 427 14.62 -40.31 -55.44
C VAL A 427 15.98 -40.47 -56.10
N HIS A 428 16.68 -39.36 -56.34
CA HIS A 428 18.10 -39.36 -56.72
C HIS A 428 18.93 -39.27 -55.42
N PRO A 429 19.87 -40.19 -55.16
CA PRO A 429 20.91 -40.02 -54.17
C PRO A 429 22.16 -39.44 -54.85
N ASP A 430 22.64 -38.31 -54.35
CA ASP A 430 24.06 -37.94 -54.22
C ASP A 430 24.15 -36.41 -54.09
N ASP A 431 24.38 -35.95 -52.86
CA ASP A 431 25.45 -34.98 -52.61
C ASP A 431 26.01 -35.24 -51.21
N ARG A 432 27.35 -35.30 -51.17
CA ARG A 432 28.21 -35.69 -50.05
C ARG A 432 28.35 -34.59 -48.99
#